data_AF-A0A1S8C606-F1
#
_entry.id   AF-A0A1S8C606-F1
#
_cell.length_a   1.000
_cell.length_b   1.000
_cell.length_c   1.000
_cell.angle_alpha   90.00
_cell.angle_beta   90.00
_cell.angle_gamma   90.00
#
_symmetry.space_group_name_H-M   'P 1'
#
loop_
_entity.id
_entity.type
_entity.pdbx_description
1 polymer ?
#
loop_
_entity_poly.entity_id
_entity_poly.type
_entity_poly.pdbx_seq_one_letter_code
_entity_poly.pdbx_strand_id
1 'polypeptide(L)'
;AAAPDVLRELRAAVDRSDWRVPFPVEVRVAAADDVPLSTAAGRDTAYVAVHVPARSEPGPYFATFEAIAGAAGGRPHWGKLHSLDAATLAGRYPRFAEFTALRGRLDPAGLLSNAYLDRVLGPSGPGR
;
A
#
# COMPACT_ATOMS: atom_id res chain seq x y z
N ALA A 1 -5.62 -15.76 6.91
CA ALA A 1 -6.16 -15.68 8.29
C ALA A 1 -6.51 -14.26 8.73
N ALA A 2 -5.69 -13.23 8.44
CA ALA A 2 -5.92 -11.88 8.97
C ALA A 2 -7.07 -11.06 8.33
N ALA A 3 -7.52 -11.38 7.11
CA ALA A 3 -8.51 -10.55 6.41
C ALA A 3 -9.87 -10.43 7.13
N PRO A 4 -10.45 -11.50 7.69
CA PRO A 4 -11.65 -11.37 8.54
C PRO A 4 -11.46 -10.45 9.75
N ASP A 5 -10.27 -10.41 10.37
CA ASP A 5 -9.98 -9.53 11.49
C ASP A 5 -9.95 -8.06 11.05
N VAL A 6 -9.26 -7.77 9.94
CA VAL A 6 -9.24 -6.44 9.31
C VAL A 6 -10.66 -5.96 8.99
N LEU A 7 -11.52 -6.82 8.44
CA LEU A 7 -12.90 -6.46 8.12
C LEU A 7 -13.75 -6.20 9.37
N ARG A 8 -13.58 -7.01 10.43
CA ARG A 8 -14.27 -6.80 11.72
C ARG A 8 -13.85 -5.48 12.37
N GLU A 9 -12.56 -5.17 12.36
CA GLU A 9 -12.04 -3.92 12.91
C GLU A 9 -12.48 -2.70 12.10
N LEU A 10 -12.44 -2.78 10.76
CA LEU A 10 -12.96 -1.74 9.88
C LEU A 10 -14.46 -1.49 10.13
N ARG A 11 -15.24 -2.57 10.27
CA ARG A 11 -16.66 -2.48 10.57
C ARG A 11 -16.91 -1.77 11.90
N ALA A 12 -16.19 -2.17 12.95
CA ALA A 12 -16.28 -1.53 14.26
C ALA A 12 -15.83 -0.05 14.26
N ALA A 13 -14.91 0.34 13.38
CA ALA A 13 -14.55 1.75 13.19
C ALA A 13 -15.65 2.55 12.51
N VAL A 14 -16.29 1.99 11.48
CA VAL A 14 -17.43 2.61 10.78
C VAL A 14 -18.65 2.73 11.70
N ASP A 15 -18.98 1.70 12.47
CA ASP A 15 -20.14 1.74 13.37
C ASP A 15 -19.99 2.77 14.52
N ARG A 16 -18.75 3.24 14.80
CA ARG A 16 -18.44 4.25 15.81
C ARG A 16 -18.29 5.67 15.24
N SER A 17 -18.43 5.85 13.93
CA SER A 17 -18.26 7.13 13.26
C SER A 17 -19.56 7.60 12.61
N ASP A 18 -19.54 8.82 12.09
CA ASP A 18 -20.61 9.41 11.27
C ASP A 18 -20.35 9.23 9.76
N TRP A 19 -19.38 8.37 9.39
CA TRP A 19 -18.96 8.22 8.01
C TRP A 19 -20.04 7.56 7.15
N ARG A 20 -20.32 8.18 6.00
CA ARG A 20 -21.15 7.57 4.96
C ARG A 20 -20.27 6.80 4.00
N VAL A 21 -20.45 5.48 3.94
CA VAL A 21 -19.69 4.57 3.07
C VAL A 21 -20.60 4.10 1.92
N PRO A 22 -20.62 4.80 0.77
CA PRO A 22 -21.55 4.51 -0.32
C PRO A 22 -21.13 3.33 -1.21
N PHE A 23 -19.93 2.77 -1.00
CA PHE A 23 -19.37 1.69 -1.81
C PHE A 23 -19.15 0.42 -0.98
N PRO A 24 -19.31 -0.77 -1.57
CA PRO A 24 -18.96 -2.01 -0.89
C PRO A 24 -17.45 -2.11 -0.64
N VAL A 25 -17.09 -2.86 0.39
CA VAL A 25 -15.71 -3.33 0.58
C VAL A 25 -15.49 -4.52 -0.35
N GLU A 26 -14.49 -4.43 -1.21
CA GLU A 26 -14.13 -5.52 -2.12
C GLU A 26 -13.03 -6.39 -1.51
N VAL A 27 -13.21 -7.70 -1.62
CA VAL A 27 -12.24 -8.69 -1.15
C VAL A 27 -11.84 -9.61 -2.29
N ARG A 28 -10.54 -9.77 -2.51
CA ARG A 28 -9.97 -10.71 -3.50
C ARG A 28 -8.83 -11.48 -2.85
N VAL A 29 -8.46 -12.61 -3.44
CA VAL A 29 -7.31 -13.40 -2.99
C VAL A 29 -6.38 -13.70 -4.14
N ALA A 30 -5.09 -13.81 -3.85
CA ALA A 30 -4.08 -14.31 -4.77
C ALA A 30 -3.11 -15.23 -4.02
N ALA A 31 -2.56 -16.20 -4.75
CA ALA A 31 -1.45 -17.02 -4.27
C ALA A 31 -0.18 -16.16 -4.08
N ALA A 32 0.74 -16.66 -3.28
CA ALA A 32 2.08 -16.11 -3.19
C ALA A 32 2.79 -16.05 -4.56
N ASP A 33 3.62 -15.04 -4.75
CA ASP A 33 4.58 -14.96 -5.86
C ASP A 33 5.99 -14.60 -5.36
N ASP A 34 6.96 -14.57 -6.26
CA ASP A 34 8.36 -14.26 -5.99
C ASP A 34 8.83 -12.92 -6.58
N VAL A 35 7.92 -12.05 -7.05
CA VAL A 35 8.27 -10.78 -7.67
C VAL A 35 8.66 -9.76 -6.58
N PRO A 36 9.85 -9.12 -6.63
CA PRO A 36 10.42 -8.34 -5.51
C PRO A 36 9.48 -7.33 -4.83
N LEU A 37 8.66 -6.61 -5.59
CA LEU A 37 7.73 -5.60 -5.10
C LEU A 37 6.26 -5.99 -5.29
N SER A 38 5.95 -7.26 -5.57
CA SER A 38 4.55 -7.70 -5.55
C SER A 38 3.99 -7.59 -4.15
N THR A 39 2.77 -7.06 -4.05
CA THR A 39 2.03 -7.04 -2.78
C THR A 39 1.77 -8.45 -2.23
N ALA A 40 1.81 -9.49 -3.08
CA ALA A 40 1.72 -10.90 -2.71
C ALA A 40 3.08 -11.63 -2.58
N ALA A 41 4.21 -10.90 -2.63
CA ALA A 41 5.54 -11.49 -2.54
C ALA A 41 5.73 -12.35 -1.27
N GLY A 42 5.99 -13.63 -1.46
CA GLY A 42 6.30 -14.61 -0.41
C GLY A 42 5.11 -15.02 0.48
N ARG A 43 3.87 -14.66 0.15
CA ARG A 43 2.69 -15.06 0.95
C ARG A 43 1.37 -15.02 0.18
N ASP A 44 0.51 -16.00 0.45
CA ASP A 44 -0.90 -15.94 0.06
C ASP A 44 -1.53 -14.68 0.64
N THR A 45 -2.20 -13.92 -0.21
CA THR A 45 -2.59 -12.55 0.10
C THR A 45 -4.06 -12.35 -0.18
N ALA A 46 -4.75 -11.76 0.80
CA ALA A 46 -6.08 -11.19 0.61
C ALA A 46 -5.95 -9.69 0.39
N TYR A 47 -6.62 -9.19 -0.64
CA TYR A 47 -6.75 -7.78 -0.95
C TYR A 47 -8.07 -7.29 -0.40
N VAL A 48 -8.03 -6.31 0.49
CA VAL A 48 -9.21 -5.60 1.00
C VAL A 48 -9.16 -4.18 0.45
N ALA A 49 -10.22 -3.75 -0.24
CA ALA A 49 -10.28 -2.43 -0.85
C ALA A 49 -11.51 -1.65 -0.39
N VAL A 50 -11.27 -0.39 -0.01
CA VAL A 50 -12.29 0.61 0.30
C VAL A 50 -12.29 1.72 -0.75
N HIS A 51 -13.44 2.36 -0.94
CA HIS A 51 -13.63 3.37 -1.98
C HIS A 51 -14.41 4.58 -1.45
N VAL A 52 -14.10 5.75 -2.01
CA VAL A 52 -14.87 7.00 -1.91
C VAL A 52 -15.02 7.59 -3.31
N PRO A 53 -15.96 8.53 -3.54
CA PRO A 53 -16.07 9.19 -4.83
C PRO A 53 -14.74 9.83 -5.28
N ALA A 54 -14.44 9.79 -6.58
CA ALA A 54 -13.12 10.18 -7.10
C ALA A 54 -12.69 11.63 -6.80
N ARG A 55 -13.65 12.52 -6.49
CA ARG A 55 -13.41 13.94 -6.20
C ARG A 55 -13.66 14.32 -4.74
N SER A 56 -13.83 13.34 -3.85
CA SER A 56 -13.95 13.59 -2.41
C SER A 56 -12.61 13.45 -1.72
N GLU A 57 -12.40 14.23 -0.67
CA GLU A 57 -11.29 14.03 0.25
C GLU A 57 -11.38 12.63 0.89
N PRO A 58 -10.30 11.81 0.87
CA PRO A 58 -10.30 10.45 1.43
C PRO A 58 -10.67 10.42 2.92
N GLY A 59 -10.27 11.46 3.65
CA GLY A 59 -10.68 11.73 5.02
C GLY A 59 -10.24 10.68 6.06
N PRO A 60 -10.78 10.77 7.29
CA PRO A 60 -10.42 9.89 8.41
C PRO A 60 -10.71 8.41 8.15
N TYR A 61 -11.66 8.09 7.27
CA TYR A 61 -12.01 6.72 6.88
C TYR A 61 -10.82 6.00 6.22
N PHE A 62 -10.17 6.65 5.25
CA PHE A 62 -9.00 6.07 4.56
C PHE A 62 -7.79 5.93 5.48
N ALA A 63 -7.50 6.94 6.29
CA ALA A 63 -6.39 6.89 7.25
C ALA A 63 -6.60 5.76 8.28
N THR A 64 -7.84 5.59 8.76
CA THR A 64 -8.20 4.53 9.69
C THR A 64 -8.05 3.15 9.04
N PHE A 65 -8.54 2.98 7.81
CA PHE A 65 -8.36 1.73 7.09
C PHE A 65 -6.89 1.40 6.82
N GLU A 66 -6.08 2.39 6.43
CA GLU A 66 -4.63 2.22 6.23
C GLU A 66 -3.93 1.76 7.53
N ALA A 67 -4.30 2.33 8.68
CA ALA A 67 -3.76 1.94 9.98
C ALA A 67 -4.13 0.49 10.34
N ILE A 68 -5.41 0.12 10.21
CA ILE A 68 -5.91 -1.25 10.48
C ILE A 68 -5.19 -2.27 9.58
N ALA A 69 -5.17 -2.02 8.27
CA ALA A 69 -4.49 -2.91 7.31
C ALA A 69 -2.98 -2.96 7.57
N GLY A 70 -2.37 -1.83 7.95
CA GLY A 70 -0.96 -1.73 8.30
C GLY A 70 -0.59 -2.57 9.52
N ALA A 71 -1.41 -2.55 10.57
CA ALA A 71 -1.21 -3.35 11.78
C ALA A 71 -1.25 -4.87 11.49
N ALA A 72 -2.04 -5.29 10.50
CA ALA A 72 -2.07 -6.67 10.00
C ALA A 72 -0.89 -7.02 9.05
N GLY A 73 0.10 -6.14 8.90
CA GLY A 73 1.22 -6.33 7.98
C GLY A 73 0.84 -6.16 6.51
N GLY A 74 -0.21 -5.40 6.23
CA GLY A 74 -0.71 -5.13 4.88
C GLY A 74 0.31 -4.38 4.02
N ARG A 75 0.25 -4.59 2.70
CA ARG A 75 1.05 -3.85 1.72
C ARG A 75 0.08 -3.05 0.84
N PRO A 76 0.23 -1.72 0.72
CA PRO A 76 -0.68 -0.94 -0.10
C PRO A 76 -0.51 -1.32 -1.57
N HIS A 77 -1.61 -1.29 -2.32
CA HIS A 77 -1.55 -1.43 -3.77
C HIS A 77 -0.88 -0.18 -4.37
N TRP A 78 0.19 -0.36 -5.15
CA TRP A 78 1.00 0.74 -5.71
C TRP A 78 0.17 1.77 -6.49
N GLY A 79 -0.81 1.30 -7.27
CA GLY A 79 -1.73 2.18 -8.02
C GLY A 79 -2.87 2.82 -7.21
N LYS A 80 -2.86 2.76 -5.87
CA LYS A 80 -3.92 3.32 -5.01
C LYS A 80 -3.35 4.33 -4.01
N LEU A 81 -4.25 5.08 -3.38
CA LEU A 81 -3.91 6.04 -2.33
C LEU A 81 -3.29 5.31 -1.12
N HIS A 82 -2.15 5.82 -0.67
CA HIS A 82 -1.51 5.45 0.59
C HIS A 82 -0.51 6.54 1.01
N SER A 83 -0.22 6.62 2.31
CA SER A 83 0.68 7.61 2.91
C SER A 83 2.12 7.10 3.09
N LEU A 84 2.34 5.79 2.95
CA LEU A 84 3.62 5.15 3.28
C LEU A 84 4.81 5.67 2.44
N ASP A 85 5.96 5.76 3.12
CA ASP A 85 7.25 6.15 2.56
C ASP A 85 8.18 4.96 2.31
N ALA A 86 9.32 5.23 1.68
CA ALA A 86 10.33 4.23 1.34
C ALA A 86 10.87 3.50 2.58
N ALA A 87 11.06 4.19 3.70
CA ALA A 87 11.55 3.56 4.94
C ALA A 87 10.56 2.53 5.49
N THR A 88 9.28 2.90 5.55
CA THR A 88 8.21 1.99 5.98
C THR A 88 8.05 0.82 5.03
N LEU A 89 8.11 1.07 3.72
CA LEU A 89 7.96 0.05 2.69
C LEU A 89 9.16 -0.91 2.66
N ALA A 90 10.38 -0.42 2.89
CA ALA A 90 11.57 -1.27 3.02
C ALA A 90 11.40 -2.32 4.14
N GLY A 91 10.76 -1.96 5.25
CA GLY A 91 10.42 -2.90 6.32
C GLY A 91 9.35 -3.95 5.95
N ARG A 92 8.53 -3.71 4.92
CA ARG A 92 7.44 -4.61 4.50
C ARG A 92 7.80 -5.52 3.33
N TYR A 93 8.87 -5.21 2.61
CA TYR A 93 9.31 -5.91 1.40
C TYR A 93 10.76 -6.41 1.56
N PRO A 94 10.96 -7.73 1.79
CA PRO A 94 12.30 -8.28 2.00
C PRO A 94 13.29 -8.00 0.85
N ARG A 95 12.79 -7.88 -0.38
CA ARG A 95 13.58 -7.63 -1.60
C ARG A 95 13.54 -6.17 -2.06
N PHE A 96 13.17 -5.23 -1.19
CA PHE A 96 13.10 -3.81 -1.53
C PHE A 96 14.45 -3.25 -1.97
N ALA A 97 15.51 -3.54 -1.21
CA ALA A 97 16.87 -3.09 -1.51
C ALA A 97 17.42 -3.65 -2.83
N GLU A 98 17.04 -4.88 -3.18
CA GLU A 98 17.39 -5.48 -4.46
C GLU A 98 16.77 -4.68 -5.62
N PHE A 99 15.48 -4.34 -5.51
CA PHE A 99 14.79 -3.54 -6.52
C PHE A 99 15.38 -2.13 -6.65
N THR A 100 15.63 -1.43 -5.54
CA THR A 100 16.18 -0.07 -5.58
C THR A 100 17.62 -0.04 -6.10
N ALA A 101 18.44 -1.04 -5.80
CA ALA A 101 19.77 -1.20 -6.38
C ALA A 101 19.71 -1.45 -7.89
N LEU A 102 18.79 -2.29 -8.36
CA LEU A 102 18.58 -2.52 -9.79
C LEU A 102 18.11 -1.24 -10.50
N ARG A 103 17.17 -0.51 -9.90
CA ARG A 103 16.72 0.80 -10.40
C ARG A 103 17.90 1.77 -10.55
N GLY A 104 18.75 1.89 -9.53
CA GLY A 104 19.93 2.76 -9.59
C GLY A 104 20.94 2.38 -10.67
N ARG A 105 21.07 1.08 -10.99
CA ARG A 105 21.91 0.61 -12.09
C ARG A 105 21.33 0.87 -13.47
N LEU A 106 20.02 0.69 -13.65
CA LEU A 106 19.35 0.79 -14.95
C LEU A 106 18.96 2.23 -15.30
N ASP A 107 18.73 3.07 -14.30
CA ASP A 107 18.39 4.48 -14.44
C ASP A 107 19.26 5.37 -13.53
N PRO A 108 20.58 5.44 -13.79
CA PRO A 108 21.52 6.16 -12.94
C PRO A 108 21.29 7.68 -12.91
N ALA A 109 20.60 8.23 -13.91
CA ALA A 109 20.23 9.63 -13.98
C ALA A 109 18.82 9.92 -13.40
N GLY A 110 18.05 8.89 -13.02
CA GLY A 110 16.71 9.04 -12.45
C GLY A 110 15.68 9.60 -13.44
N LEU A 111 15.83 9.34 -14.74
CA LEU A 111 14.94 9.83 -15.80
C LEU A 111 13.52 9.27 -15.68
N LEU A 112 13.39 8.06 -15.13
CA LEU A 112 12.10 7.38 -14.94
C LEU A 112 11.50 7.68 -13.56
N SER A 113 12.09 8.60 -12.79
CA SER A 113 11.55 8.98 -11.48
C SER A 113 10.45 10.03 -11.55
N ASN A 114 9.63 10.06 -10.49
CA ASN A 114 8.67 11.12 -10.21
C ASN A 114 8.48 11.25 -8.69
N ALA A 115 7.75 12.26 -8.24
CA ALA A 115 7.53 12.53 -6.81
C ALA A 115 6.93 11.33 -6.04
N TYR A 116 6.06 10.54 -6.68
CA TYR A 116 5.51 9.34 -6.06
C TYR A 116 6.60 8.27 -5.87
N LEU A 117 7.40 8.01 -6.91
CA LEU A 117 8.51 7.05 -6.83
C LEU A 117 9.59 7.50 -5.85
N ASP A 118 9.91 8.79 -5.80
CA ASP A 118 10.85 9.35 -4.83
C ASP A 118 10.35 9.13 -3.39
N ARG A 119 9.04 9.30 -3.14
CA ARG A 119 8.44 9.03 -1.82
C ARG A 119 8.49 7.55 -1.44
N VAL A 120 8.12 6.64 -2.35
CA VAL A 120 7.85 5.23 -2.02
C VAL A 120 9.04 4.29 -2.27
N LEU A 121 10.03 4.72 -3.05
CA LEU A 121 11.25 3.97 -3.36
C LEU A 121 12.54 4.71 -2.97
N GLY A 122 12.42 5.97 -2.54
CA GLY A 122 13.56 6.86 -2.36
C GLY A 122 13.99 7.55 -3.67
N PRO A 123 14.74 8.66 -3.57
CA PRO A 123 15.24 9.38 -4.73
C PRO A 123 16.21 8.50 -5.54
N SER A 124 16.23 8.70 -6.86
CA SER A 124 17.20 8.09 -7.76
C SER A 124 17.96 9.14 -8.57
N GLY A 125 19.26 8.94 -8.73
CA GLY A 125 20.14 9.83 -9.49
C GLY A 125 20.76 10.96 -8.63
N PRO A 126 21.83 11.60 -9.13
CA PRO A 126 22.53 12.64 -8.40
C PRO A 126 21.70 13.95 -8.32
N GLY A 127 21.54 14.50 -7.12
CA GLY A 127 21.00 15.85 -6.91
C GLY A 127 19.47 15.98 -6.81
N ARG A 128 18.74 14.88 -6.58
CA ARG A 128 17.31 14.88 -6.25
C ARG A 128 17.06 14.73 -4.74
#